data_AF-A0ABD2UQ69-F1
#
_entry.id   AF-A0ABD2UQ69-F1
#
_cell.length_a   1.000
_cell.length_b   1.000
_cell.length_c   1.000
_cell.angle_alpha   90.00
_cell.angle_beta   90.00
_cell.angle_gamma   90.00
#
_symmetry.space_group_name_H-M   'P 1'
#
loop_
_entity.id
_entity.type
_entity.pdbx_description
1 polymer ?
#
loop_
_entity_poly.entity_id
_entity_poly.type
_entity_poly.pdbx_seq_one_letter_code
_entity_poly.pdbx_strand_id
1 'polypeptide(L)'
;MANEGINDTPCARKGSITRVIFDMDGLLLDTEKFYTEVQEIILSRYNKTFDWSLKAKMMGKKAIEAARVFVEETGISDSLTAEDFLVEREEMLQKMFPTSDLMPGASRLIHHLHENGIPICVATGS
;
A
#
# COMPACT_ATOMS: atom_id res chain seq x y z
N MET A 1 37.86 2.13 44.34
CA MET A 1 36.49 2.05 43.78
C MET A 1 36.45 3.03 42.62
N ALA A 2 36.58 2.51 41.39
CA ALA A 2 36.65 3.32 40.18
C ALA A 2 35.24 3.79 39.80
N ASN A 3 35.13 5.08 39.47
CA ASN A 3 33.93 5.75 39.00
C ASN A 3 33.89 5.59 37.47
N GLU A 4 33.18 4.59 36.95
CA GLU A 4 32.99 4.44 35.52
C GLU A 4 31.87 5.37 35.06
N GLY A 5 32.27 6.49 34.46
CA GLY A 5 31.38 7.41 33.77
C GLY A 5 30.82 6.72 32.52
N ILE A 6 29.50 6.61 32.45
CA ILE A 6 28.77 6.26 31.24
C ILE A 6 29.00 7.39 30.24
N ASN A 7 29.84 7.13 29.23
CA ASN A 7 30.00 8.03 28.09
C ASN A 7 28.76 7.91 27.20
N ASP A 8 27.83 8.86 27.35
CA ASP A 8 26.77 9.10 26.38
C ASP A 8 27.42 9.44 25.03
N THR A 9 27.42 8.47 24.13
CA THR A 9 27.91 8.66 22.76
C THR A 9 26.94 9.60 22.04
N PRO A 10 27.38 10.77 21.52
CA PRO A 10 26.48 11.68 20.84
C PRO A 10 25.89 10.97 19.62
N CYS A 11 24.57 10.80 19.60
CA CYS A 11 23.87 10.36 18.40
C CYS A 11 24.26 11.32 17.27
N ALA A 12 24.92 10.81 16.23
CA ALA A 12 25.40 11.62 15.12
C ALA A 12 24.28 12.54 14.64
N ARG A 13 24.49 13.86 14.69
CA ARG A 13 23.49 14.84 14.25
C ARG A 13 23.08 14.51 12.82
N LYS A 14 21.83 14.07 12.64
CA LYS A 14 21.26 13.89 11.30
C LYS A 14 21.39 15.21 10.55
N GLY A 15 21.87 15.16 9.32
CA GLY A 15 21.99 16.33 8.45
C GLY A 15 20.62 16.95 8.18
N SER A 16 20.63 18.22 7.76
CA SER A 16 19.39 18.92 7.38
C SER A 16 18.73 18.26 6.16
N ILE A 17 17.45 17.95 6.26
CA ILE A 17 16.64 17.48 5.12
C ILE A 17 16.36 18.65 4.20
N THR A 18 16.69 18.52 2.92
CA THR A 18 16.52 19.60 1.93
C THR A 18 15.37 19.38 0.97
N ARG A 19 14.91 18.12 0.79
CA ARG A 19 13.84 17.72 -0.14
C ARG A 19 13.14 16.48 0.40
N VAL A 20 11.87 16.29 0.03
CA VAL A 20 11.09 15.10 0.38
C VAL A 20 10.45 14.49 -0.87
N ILE A 21 10.56 13.18 -1.02
CA ILE A 21 9.91 12.39 -2.06
C ILE A 21 8.91 11.47 -1.35
N PHE A 22 7.63 11.58 -1.69
CA PHE A 22 6.58 10.73 -1.16
C PHE A 22 6.23 9.63 -2.14
N ASP A 23 6.03 8.43 -1.63
CA ASP A 23 5.15 7.47 -2.28
C ASP A 23 3.69 7.96 -2.19
N MET A 24 2.79 7.46 -3.03
CA MET A 24 1.38 7.89 -3.03
C MET A 24 0.48 6.85 -2.35
N ASP A 25 0.44 5.64 -2.91
CA ASP A 25 -0.48 4.59 -2.53
C ASP A 25 -0.11 3.98 -1.17
N GLY A 26 -1.07 3.94 -0.25
CA GLY A 26 -0.83 3.47 1.12
C GLY A 26 0.03 4.40 1.99
N LEU A 27 0.52 5.53 1.45
CA LEU A 27 1.30 6.54 2.19
C LEU A 27 0.58 7.89 2.30
N LEU A 28 0.18 8.48 1.16
CA LEU A 28 -0.57 9.74 1.12
C LEU A 28 -2.07 9.49 0.99
N LEU A 29 -2.47 8.47 0.24
CA LEU A 29 -3.84 8.07 0.02
C LEU A 29 -4.10 6.68 0.59
N ASP A 30 -5.27 6.50 1.20
CA ASP A 30 -5.75 5.22 1.73
C ASP A 30 -6.35 4.36 0.59
N THR A 31 -5.49 3.90 -0.32
CA THR A 31 -5.88 3.10 -1.50
C THR A 31 -5.83 1.59 -1.26
N GLU A 32 -5.06 1.13 -0.27
CA GLU A 32 -4.89 -0.29 0.07
C GLU A 32 -6.20 -1.00 0.49
N LYS A 33 -7.15 -0.24 1.06
CA LYS A 33 -8.47 -0.78 1.42
C LYS A 33 -9.24 -1.27 0.20
N PHE A 34 -9.16 -0.56 -0.93
CA PHE A 34 -9.92 -0.89 -2.14
C PHE A 34 -9.48 -2.20 -2.76
N TYR A 35 -8.18 -2.52 -2.72
CA TYR A 35 -7.70 -3.83 -3.18
C TYR A 35 -8.34 -4.97 -2.40
N THR A 36 -8.52 -4.81 -1.09
CA THR A 36 -9.18 -5.82 -0.25
C THR A 36 -10.66 -5.91 -0.59
N GLU A 37 -11.35 -4.77 -0.68
CA GLU A 37 -12.77 -4.68 -1.00
C GLU A 37 -13.12 -5.28 -2.38
N VAL A 38 -12.37 -4.94 -3.42
CA VAL A 38 -12.59 -5.47 -4.78
C VAL A 38 -12.44 -7.00 -4.80
N GLN A 39 -11.43 -7.53 -4.11
CA GLN A 39 -11.21 -8.97 -4.00
C GLN A 39 -12.36 -9.67 -3.26
N GLU A 40 -12.87 -9.09 -2.17
CA GLU A 40 -14.05 -9.59 -1.46
C GLU A 40 -15.29 -9.59 -2.34
N ILE A 41 -15.54 -8.50 -3.09
CA ILE A 41 -16.68 -8.40 -4.02
C ILE A 41 -16.59 -9.50 -5.09
N ILE A 42 -15.41 -9.68 -5.70
CA ILE A 42 -15.21 -10.72 -6.73
C ILE A 42 -15.50 -12.11 -6.14
N LEU A 43 -14.93 -12.44 -4.97
CA LEU A 43 -15.13 -13.76 -4.34
C LEU A 43 -16.55 -14.02 -3.85
N SER A 44 -17.28 -12.96 -3.47
CA SER A 44 -18.66 -13.08 -3.00
C SER A 44 -19.58 -13.70 -4.06
N ARG A 45 -19.31 -13.47 -5.36
CA ARG A 45 -20.05 -14.08 -6.48
C ARG A 45 -19.90 -15.59 -6.59
N TYR A 46 -18.83 -16.13 -6.00
CA TYR A 46 -18.52 -17.56 -5.98
C TYR A 46 -18.77 -18.19 -4.61
N ASN A 47 -19.45 -17.48 -3.70
CA ASN A 47 -19.64 -17.88 -2.31
C ASN A 47 -18.31 -18.18 -1.57
N LYS A 48 -17.26 -17.42 -1.92
CA LYS A 48 -15.93 -17.48 -1.28
C LYS A 48 -15.66 -16.20 -0.49
N THR A 49 -14.70 -16.26 0.41
CA THR A 49 -14.29 -15.13 1.26
C THR A 49 -12.82 -14.82 1.02
N PHE A 50 -12.48 -13.53 0.96
CA PHE A 50 -11.09 -13.09 0.97
C PHE A 50 -10.63 -12.98 2.42
N ASP A 51 -9.57 -13.69 2.79
CA ASP A 51 -9.04 -13.66 4.16
C ASP A 51 -7.55 -13.29 4.19
N TRP A 52 -7.05 -13.11 5.41
CA TRP A 52 -5.65 -12.75 5.62
C TRP A 52 -4.68 -13.81 5.11
N SER A 53 -5.05 -15.10 5.15
CA SER A 53 -4.20 -16.19 4.70
C SER A 53 -3.98 -16.13 3.20
N LEU A 54 -5.04 -15.84 2.43
CA LEU A 54 -4.96 -15.64 0.99
C LEU A 54 -4.20 -14.36 0.64
N LYS A 55 -4.49 -13.26 1.34
CA LYS A 55 -3.75 -11.99 1.17
C LYS A 55 -2.25 -12.19 1.37
N ALA A 56 -1.85 -12.87 2.44
CA ALA A 56 -0.44 -13.13 2.74
C ALA A 56 0.25 -13.97 1.65
N LYS A 57 -0.45 -14.94 1.04
CA LYS A 57 0.10 -15.72 -0.09
C LYS A 57 0.30 -14.88 -1.35
N MET A 58 -0.47 -13.81 -1.53
CA MET A 58 -0.37 -12.93 -2.71
C MET A 58 0.70 -11.84 -2.57
N MET A 59 1.02 -11.43 -1.34
CA MET A 59 1.96 -10.34 -1.07
C MET A 59 3.36 -10.61 -1.63
N GLY A 60 3.97 -9.57 -2.20
CA GLY A 60 5.34 -9.62 -2.76
C GLY A 60 5.47 -10.33 -4.11
N LYS A 61 4.36 -10.76 -4.72
CA LYS A 61 4.32 -11.39 -6.05
C LYS A 61 4.03 -10.37 -7.14
N LYS A 62 4.40 -10.72 -8.38
CA LYS A 62 3.95 -9.95 -9.56
C LYS A 62 2.43 -10.07 -9.70
N ALA A 63 1.80 -9.07 -10.31
CA ALA A 63 0.33 -9.01 -10.45
C ALA A 63 -0.27 -10.33 -11.00
N ILE A 64 0.29 -10.87 -12.09
CA ILE A 64 -0.20 -12.12 -12.69
C ILE A 64 0.05 -13.35 -11.81
N GLU A 65 1.16 -13.38 -11.07
CA GLU A 65 1.46 -14.48 -10.14
C GLU A 65 0.52 -14.45 -8.93
N ALA A 66 0.23 -13.25 -8.39
CA ALA A 66 -0.76 -13.06 -7.34
C ALA A 66 -2.17 -13.43 -7.80
N ALA A 67 -2.54 -13.06 -9.04
CA ALA A 67 -3.82 -13.42 -9.65
C ALA A 67 -4.00 -14.93 -9.80
N ARG A 68 -2.94 -15.65 -10.22
CA ARG A 68 -2.96 -17.13 -10.28
C ARG A 68 -3.18 -17.74 -8.91
N VAL A 69 -2.42 -17.28 -7.90
CA VAL A 69 -2.62 -17.70 -6.51
C VAL A 69 -4.06 -17.45 -6.06
N PHE A 70 -4.62 -16.27 -6.37
CA PHE A 70 -5.99 -15.93 -6.02
C PHE A 70 -7.01 -16.92 -6.59
N VAL A 71 -6.98 -17.19 -7.89
CA VAL A 71 -7.99 -18.06 -8.54
C VAL A 71 -7.80 -19.54 -8.18
N GLU A 72 -6.55 -19.98 -8.02
CA GLU A 72 -6.22 -21.37 -7.66
C GLU A 72 -6.57 -21.69 -6.20
N GLU A 73 -6.15 -20.85 -5.25
CA GLU A 73 -6.37 -21.08 -3.81
C GLU A 73 -7.84 -20.95 -3.40
N THR A 74 -8.62 -20.15 -4.13
CA THR A 74 -10.06 -20.00 -3.89
C THR A 74 -10.89 -21.07 -4.61
N GLY A 75 -10.26 -21.79 -5.54
CA GLY A 75 -10.90 -22.85 -6.35
C GLY A 75 -11.88 -22.30 -7.38
N ILE A 76 -11.65 -21.10 -7.91
CA ILE A 76 -12.51 -20.46 -8.92
C ILE A 76 -11.89 -20.44 -10.32
N SER A 77 -10.71 -21.05 -10.50
CA SER A 77 -9.94 -21.04 -11.75
C SER A 77 -10.70 -21.58 -12.97
N ASP A 78 -11.69 -22.46 -12.77
CA ASP A 78 -12.55 -22.97 -13.86
C ASP A 78 -13.59 -21.95 -14.34
N SER A 79 -13.85 -20.90 -13.55
CA SER A 79 -14.85 -19.87 -13.83
C SER A 79 -14.27 -18.49 -14.08
N LEU A 80 -13.07 -18.21 -13.57
CA LEU A 80 -12.38 -16.93 -13.73
C LEU A 80 -10.88 -17.19 -13.93
N THR A 81 -10.36 -16.77 -15.09
CA THR A 81 -8.93 -16.86 -15.36
C THR A 81 -8.17 -15.79 -14.56
N ALA A 82 -6.86 -15.98 -14.36
CA ALA A 82 -6.03 -15.00 -13.68
C ALA A 82 -5.99 -13.67 -14.44
N GLU A 83 -5.99 -13.73 -15.77
CA GLU A 83 -6.01 -12.58 -16.68
C GLU A 83 -7.35 -11.82 -16.58
N ASP A 84 -8.49 -12.52 -16.63
CA ASP A 84 -9.81 -11.90 -16.50
C ASP A 84 -10.01 -11.30 -15.10
N PHE A 85 -9.52 -11.97 -14.05
CA PHE A 85 -9.49 -11.42 -12.70
C PHE A 85 -8.75 -10.09 -12.65
N LEU A 86 -7.58 -9.97 -13.29
CA LEU A 86 -6.83 -8.72 -13.31
C LEU A 86 -7.58 -7.60 -14.02
N VAL A 87 -8.19 -7.89 -15.17
CA VAL A 87 -9.01 -6.91 -15.93
C VAL A 87 -10.16 -6.42 -15.06
N GLU A 88 -10.91 -7.34 -14.48
CA GLU A 88 -12.08 -6.99 -13.70
C GLU A 88 -11.73 -6.23 -12.41
N ARG A 89 -10.68 -6.68 -11.72
CA ARG A 89 -10.15 -6.02 -10.53
C ARG A 89 -9.75 -4.58 -10.85
N GLU A 90 -9.06 -4.37 -11.97
CA GLU A 90 -8.61 -3.04 -12.40
C GLU A 90 -9.80 -2.12 -12.70
N GLU A 91 -10.81 -2.60 -13.44
CA GLU A 91 -12.01 -1.82 -13.73
C GLU A 91 -12.77 -1.38 -12.48
N MET A 92 -12.78 -2.20 -11.44
CA MET A 92 -13.40 -1.87 -10.16
C MET A 92 -12.56 -0.88 -9.36
N LEU A 93 -11.23 -1.08 -9.31
CA LEU A 93 -10.31 -0.18 -8.63
C LEU A 93 -10.34 1.23 -9.23
N GLN A 94 -10.36 1.36 -10.57
CA GLN A 94 -10.45 2.65 -11.25
C GLN A 94 -11.71 3.45 -10.87
N LYS A 95 -12.81 2.76 -10.53
CA LYS A 95 -14.05 3.41 -10.05
C LYS A 95 -13.97 3.82 -8.58
N MET A 96 -13.17 3.12 -7.77
CA MET A 96 -13.03 3.35 -6.34
C MET A 96 -11.92 4.35 -6.00
N PHE A 97 -10.81 4.39 -6.73
CA PHE A 97 -9.70 5.31 -6.43
C PHE A 97 -10.11 6.80 -6.26
N PRO A 98 -11.05 7.35 -7.03
CA PRO A 98 -11.51 8.73 -6.84
C PRO A 98 -12.16 9.01 -5.47
N THR A 99 -12.55 7.97 -4.72
CA THR A 99 -13.12 8.08 -3.38
C THR A 99 -12.10 7.84 -2.26
N SER A 100 -10.81 7.72 -2.59
CA SER A 100 -9.74 7.56 -1.59
C SER A 100 -9.68 8.73 -0.61
N ASP A 101 -9.48 8.39 0.66
CA ASP A 101 -9.21 9.37 1.71
C ASP A 101 -7.71 9.65 1.80
N LEU A 102 -7.37 10.80 2.39
CA LEU A 102 -5.99 11.06 2.80
C LEU A 102 -5.59 10.19 3.99
N MET A 103 -4.36 9.70 3.97
CA MET A 103 -3.78 9.02 5.12
C MET A 103 -3.67 9.96 6.33
N PRO A 104 -3.84 9.44 7.57
CA PRO A 104 -3.75 10.26 8.78
C PRO A 104 -2.44 11.05 8.86
N GLY A 105 -2.55 12.37 8.91
CA GLY A 105 -1.40 13.29 9.00
C GLY A 105 -0.72 13.66 7.68
N ALA A 106 -1.13 13.08 6.54
CA ALA A 106 -0.58 13.39 5.23
C ALA A 106 -0.71 14.89 4.88
N SER A 107 -1.93 15.44 4.96
CA SER A 107 -2.18 16.87 4.71
C SER A 107 -1.36 17.78 5.63
N ARG A 108 -1.34 17.48 6.95
CA ARG A 108 -0.56 18.26 7.94
C ARG A 108 0.93 18.28 7.57
N LEU A 109 1.50 17.13 7.20
CA LEU A 109 2.91 17.03 6.84
C LEU A 109 3.24 17.80 5.56
N ILE A 110 2.41 17.66 4.52
CA ILE A 110 2.58 18.38 3.26
C ILE A 110 2.54 19.90 3.49
N HIS A 111 1.55 20.39 4.25
CA HIS A 111 1.47 21.81 4.58
C HIS A 111 2.69 22.29 5.36
N HIS A 112 3.13 21.56 6.38
CA HIS A 112 4.31 21.92 7.17
C HIS A 112 5.58 22.03 6.29
N LEU A 113 5.81 21.06 5.41
CA LEU A 113 6.97 21.07 4.51
C LEU A 113 6.91 22.23 3.53
N HIS A 114 5.73 22.51 2.98
CA HIS A 114 5.51 23.63 2.06
C HIS A 114 5.71 24.99 2.75
N GLU A 115 5.17 25.19 3.95
CA GLU A 115 5.34 26.41 4.75
C GLU A 115 6.81 26.67 5.12
N ASN A 116 7.61 25.61 5.27
CA ASN A 116 9.05 25.70 5.54
C ASN A 116 9.90 25.74 4.25
N GLY A 117 9.28 25.86 3.07
CA GLY A 117 9.99 25.98 1.80
C GLY A 117 10.76 24.73 1.39
N ILE A 118 10.41 23.56 1.92
CA ILE A 118 11.03 22.28 1.54
C ILE A 118 10.36 21.79 0.26
N PRO A 119 11.10 21.60 -0.86
CA PRO A 119 10.53 21.06 -2.09
C PRO A 119 10.05 19.62 -1.90
N ILE A 120 8.87 19.33 -2.45
CA ILE A 120 8.20 18.04 -2.35
C ILE A 120 7.95 17.50 -3.75
N CYS A 121 8.09 16.18 -3.94
CA CYS A 121 7.56 15.48 -5.11
C CYS A 121 6.88 14.17 -4.72
N VAL A 122 6.09 13.63 -5.65
CA VAL A 122 5.49 12.30 -5.57
C VAL A 122 6.21 11.38 -6.55
N ALA A 123 6.51 10.16 -6.11
CA ALA A 123 6.99 9.07 -6.94
C ALA A 123 6.04 7.88 -6.77
N THR A 124 5.27 7.57 -7.81
CA THR A 124 4.30 6.46 -7.80
C THR A 124 4.52 5.52 -8.98
N GLY A 125 4.23 4.24 -8.78
CA GLY A 125 4.25 3.19 -9.80
C GLY A 125 2.87 2.83 -10.36
N SER A 126 1.82 3.52 -9.90
CA SER A 126 0.45 3.46 -10.41
C SER A 126 0.35 3.85 -11.88
#